data_AF-A0A6P2A4C0-F1
#
_entry.id   AF-A0A6P2A4C0-F1
#
_cell.length_a   1.000
_cell.length_b   1.000
_cell.length_c   1.000
_cell.angle_alpha   90.00
_cell.angle_beta   90.00
_cell.angle_gamma   90.00
#
_symmetry.space_group_name_H-M   'P 1'
#
loop_
_entity.id
_entity.type
_entity.pdbx_description
1 polymer ?
#
loop_
_entity_poly.entity_id
_entity_poly.type
_entity_poly.pdbx_seq_one_letter_code
_entity_poly.pdbx_strand_id
1 'polypeptide(L)'
;MFTLATILLLGFGLVLPHGVASENVAAMFWDIDALRWLLLGLWLVIVLEGIAGLVAALRARTPSAVMRFLLVAVLPPLRLAISPQAPPGWIWLPLTGWRRHGPGLFRRMELRFALPMLVVATLIIPVIGLELLFAEELARNPRMAAGLHGLTSLIWFAFTTEFILMITVARKKLQYAREHWINLLIILLPLVAFLRMLFLIKALRAAKMSQAVQTVRLRVVLTRAHRIAMLLNLLERLLVLKPRLYLKILRGREERSLRELSDTRRRIREMEMRIARQARERGD
;
A
#
# COMPACT_ATOMS: atom_id res chain seq x y z
N MET A 1 10.89 -18.81 6.92
CA MET A 1 9.50 -18.48 6.49
C MET A 1 9.34 -16.99 6.22
N PHE A 2 9.40 -16.12 7.24
CA PHE A 2 9.34 -14.65 7.04
C PHE A 2 10.48 -14.12 6.17
N THR A 3 11.68 -14.69 6.36
CA THR A 3 12.85 -14.44 5.51
C THR A 3 12.58 -14.71 4.04
N LEU A 4 11.82 -15.77 3.70
CA LEU A 4 11.48 -16.10 2.31
C LEU A 4 10.56 -15.04 1.70
N ALA A 5 9.54 -14.60 2.46
CA ALA A 5 8.65 -13.55 2.01
C ALA A 5 9.36 -12.19 1.89
N THR A 6 10.31 -11.89 2.77
CA THR A 6 11.17 -10.69 2.68
C THR A 6 12.09 -10.75 1.46
N ILE A 7 12.78 -11.87 1.23
CA ILE A 7 13.68 -12.06 0.08
C ILE A 7 12.87 -11.97 -1.22
N LEU A 8 11.69 -12.59 -1.27
CA LEU A 8 10.80 -12.51 -2.41
C LEU A 8 10.35 -11.06 -2.65
N LEU A 9 9.97 -10.33 -1.60
CA LEU A 9 9.54 -8.93 -1.72
C LEU A 9 10.69 -8.02 -2.17
N LEU A 10 11.92 -8.23 -1.68
CA LEU A 10 13.12 -7.55 -2.16
C LEU A 10 13.41 -7.85 -3.64
N GLY A 11 13.30 -9.13 -4.03
CA GLY A 11 13.47 -9.53 -5.42
C GLY A 11 12.41 -8.92 -6.34
N PHE A 12 11.16 -8.81 -5.89
CA PHE A 12 10.14 -8.04 -6.60
C PHE A 12 10.52 -6.57 -6.72
N GLY A 13 10.99 -5.92 -5.65
CA GLY A 13 11.45 -4.53 -5.72
C GLY A 13 12.52 -4.31 -6.79
N LEU A 14 13.48 -5.23 -6.94
CA LEU A 14 14.54 -5.12 -7.95
C LEU A 14 14.04 -5.30 -9.39
N VAL A 15 13.00 -6.10 -9.58
CA VAL A 15 12.43 -6.42 -10.90
C VAL A 15 11.38 -5.39 -11.33
N LEU A 16 10.72 -4.72 -10.38
CA LEU A 16 9.67 -3.75 -10.67
C LEU A 16 10.27 -2.46 -11.23
N PRO A 17 9.71 -1.90 -12.32
CA PRO A 17 10.16 -0.62 -12.83
C PRO A 17 9.66 0.51 -11.91
N HIS A 18 10.59 1.21 -11.27
CA HIS A 18 10.28 2.30 -10.32
C HIS A 18 10.44 3.71 -10.92
N GLY A 19 10.75 3.83 -12.22
CA GLY A 19 11.03 5.09 -12.91
C GLY A 19 11.50 4.86 -14.35
N VAL A 20 11.67 5.94 -15.14
CA VAL A 20 12.00 5.83 -16.58
C VAL A 20 13.45 5.40 -16.80
N ALA A 21 14.39 5.93 -16.01
CA ALA A 21 15.81 5.54 -16.10
C ALA A 21 16.06 4.13 -15.53
N SER A 22 15.19 3.67 -14.62
CA SER A 22 15.27 2.33 -14.04
C SER A 22 14.59 1.24 -14.85
N GLU A 23 13.85 1.56 -15.92
CA GLU A 23 13.24 0.55 -16.80
C GLU A 23 14.31 -0.36 -17.44
N ASN A 24 15.41 0.23 -17.94
CA ASN A 24 16.51 -0.52 -18.55
C ASN A 24 17.20 -1.44 -17.53
N VAL A 25 17.35 -0.96 -16.29
CA VAL A 25 17.96 -1.71 -15.19
C VAL A 25 17.03 -2.83 -14.73
N ALA A 26 15.73 -2.56 -14.58
CA ALA A 26 14.72 -3.56 -14.21
C ALA A 26 14.59 -4.66 -15.27
N ALA A 27 14.63 -4.29 -16.57
CA ALA A 27 14.66 -5.25 -17.66
C ALA A 27 15.93 -6.13 -17.62
N MET A 28 17.10 -5.52 -17.37
CA MET A 28 18.35 -6.25 -17.18
C MET A 28 18.25 -7.27 -16.03
N PHE A 29 17.66 -6.90 -14.89
CA PHE A 29 17.42 -7.83 -13.79
C PHE A 29 16.42 -8.94 -14.15
N TRP A 30 15.38 -8.62 -14.91
CA TRP A 30 14.40 -9.61 -15.38
C TRP A 30 14.98 -10.62 -16.37
N ASP A 31 15.99 -10.23 -17.15
CA ASP A 31 16.66 -11.11 -18.10
C ASP A 31 17.58 -12.14 -17.43
N ILE A 32 17.92 -11.95 -16.14
CA ILE A 32 18.69 -12.92 -15.36
C ILE A 32 17.83 -14.15 -15.06
N ASP A 33 18.08 -15.24 -15.79
CA ASP A 33 17.41 -16.53 -15.61
C ASP A 33 17.39 -16.99 -14.14
N ALA A 34 18.55 -16.92 -13.48
CA ALA A 34 18.69 -17.33 -12.09
C ALA A 34 17.74 -16.55 -11.16
N LEU A 35 17.53 -15.25 -11.38
CA LEU A 35 16.63 -14.44 -10.57
C LEU A 35 15.17 -14.83 -10.80
N ARG A 36 14.78 -15.08 -12.06
CA ARG A 36 13.43 -15.55 -12.38
C ARG A 36 13.12 -16.90 -11.74
N TRP A 37 14.04 -17.87 -11.88
CA TRP A 37 13.90 -19.18 -11.26
C TRP A 37 13.92 -19.12 -9.74
N LEU A 38 14.73 -18.24 -9.16
CA LEU A 38 14.73 -18.00 -7.72
C LEU A 38 13.38 -17.45 -7.24
N LEU A 39 12.83 -16.43 -7.90
CA LEU A 39 11.52 -15.86 -7.55
C LEU A 39 10.40 -16.90 -7.68
N LEU A 40 10.39 -17.69 -8.75
CA LEU A 40 9.43 -18.77 -8.95
C LEU A 40 9.61 -19.90 -7.91
N GLY A 41 10.84 -20.27 -7.60
CA GLY A 41 11.15 -21.26 -6.57
C GLY A 41 10.69 -20.81 -5.19
N LEU A 42 10.98 -19.56 -4.81
CA LEU A 42 10.51 -18.96 -3.56
C LEU A 42 8.99 -18.90 -3.50
N TRP A 43 8.34 -18.55 -4.62
CA TRP A 43 6.89 -18.57 -4.75
C TRP A 43 6.32 -19.96 -4.50
N LEU A 44 6.87 -20.98 -5.16
CA LEU A 44 6.46 -22.37 -5.02
C LEU A 44 6.64 -22.86 -3.57
N VAL A 45 7.76 -22.55 -2.93
CA VAL A 45 8.02 -22.91 -1.52
C VAL A 45 6.98 -22.29 -0.59
N ILE A 46 6.62 -21.01 -0.79
CA ILE A 46 5.59 -20.34 0.02
C ILE A 46 4.21 -20.99 -0.20
N VAL A 47 3.88 -21.39 -1.43
CA VAL A 47 2.62 -22.07 -1.74
C VAL A 47 2.59 -23.46 -1.10
N LEU A 48 3.66 -24.25 -1.21
CA LEU A 48 3.76 -25.57 -0.59
C LEU A 48 3.64 -25.50 0.94
N GLU A 49 4.29 -24.52 1.57
CA GLU A 49 4.13 -24.23 3.00
C GLU A 49 2.68 -23.84 3.33
N GLY A 50 2.07 -23.02 2.48
CA GLY A 50 0.67 -22.62 2.59
C GLY A 50 -0.28 -23.82 2.54
N ILE A 51 -0.03 -24.79 1.67
CA ILE A 51 -0.80 -26.03 1.56
C ILE A 51 -0.63 -26.88 2.82
N ALA A 52 0.60 -27.10 3.28
CA ALA A 52 0.86 -27.83 4.53
C ALA A 52 0.15 -27.15 5.71
N GLY A 53 0.15 -25.82 5.74
CA GLY A 53 -0.57 -25.04 6.72
C GLY A 53 -2.08 -25.11 6.63
N LEU A 54 -2.63 -25.16 5.42
CA LEU A 54 -4.05 -25.36 5.18
C LEU A 54 -4.49 -26.75 5.65
N VAL A 55 -3.73 -27.80 5.35
CA VAL A 55 -4.03 -29.17 5.79
C VAL A 55 -4.06 -29.26 7.31
N ALA A 56 -3.09 -28.67 8.00
CA ALA A 56 -3.07 -28.61 9.46
C ALA A 56 -4.28 -27.82 10.02
N ALA A 57 -4.63 -26.70 9.38
CA ALA A 57 -5.72 -25.83 9.80
C ALA A 57 -7.13 -26.40 9.49
N LEU A 58 -7.27 -27.19 8.43
CA LEU A 58 -8.49 -27.94 8.11
C LEU A 58 -8.73 -29.05 9.13
N ARG A 59 -7.67 -29.75 9.58
CA ARG A 59 -7.77 -30.70 10.71
C ARG A 59 -8.25 -30.00 11.99
N ALA A 60 -7.80 -28.76 12.21
CA ALA A 60 -8.21 -27.92 13.34
C ALA A 60 -9.55 -27.16 13.12
N ARG A 61 -10.29 -27.43 12.04
CA ARG A 61 -11.59 -26.81 11.67
C ARG A 61 -11.62 -25.27 11.72
N THR A 62 -10.54 -24.59 11.33
CA THR A 62 -10.54 -23.12 11.26
C THR A 62 -11.04 -22.61 9.89
N PRO A 63 -12.22 -21.96 9.79
CA PRO A 63 -12.79 -21.54 8.50
C PRO A 63 -12.02 -20.40 7.82
N SER A 64 -11.27 -19.62 8.60
CA SER A 64 -10.47 -18.50 8.06
C SER A 64 -9.17 -18.92 7.36
N ALA A 65 -8.79 -20.21 7.44
CA ALA A 65 -7.55 -20.72 6.89
C ALA A 65 -7.52 -20.75 5.35
N VAL A 66 -8.65 -21.10 4.71
CA VAL A 66 -8.78 -21.13 3.24
C VAL A 66 -8.56 -19.75 2.64
N MET A 67 -9.22 -18.73 3.19
CA MET A 67 -9.07 -17.35 2.74
C MET A 67 -7.63 -16.85 2.91
N ARG A 68 -6.98 -17.17 4.04
CA ARG A 68 -5.57 -16.80 4.28
C ARG A 68 -4.62 -17.49 3.31
N PHE A 69 -4.86 -18.77 3.02
CA PHE A 69 -4.10 -19.51 2.01
C PHE A 69 -4.24 -18.88 0.62
N LEU A 70 -5.47 -18.60 0.18
CA LEU A 70 -5.72 -17.95 -1.11
C LEU A 70 -5.01 -16.59 -1.21
N LEU A 71 -5.09 -15.77 -0.16
CA LEU A 71 -4.40 -14.48 -0.12
C LEU A 71 -2.88 -14.64 -0.21
N VAL A 72 -2.29 -15.62 0.49
CA VAL A 72 -0.84 -15.88 0.42
C VAL A 72 -0.43 -16.47 -0.94
N ALA A 73 -1.25 -17.32 -1.55
CA ALA A 73 -0.93 -17.89 -2.85
C ALA A 73 -0.93 -16.82 -3.97
N VAL A 74 -1.92 -15.92 -3.95
CA VAL A 74 -2.05 -14.83 -4.94
C VAL A 74 -1.07 -13.70 -4.65
N LEU A 75 -0.89 -13.33 -3.38
CA LEU A 75 0.00 -12.26 -2.93
C LEU A 75 0.97 -12.80 -1.86
N PRO A 76 2.02 -13.51 -2.28
CA PRO A 76 2.98 -14.15 -1.37
C PRO A 76 3.65 -13.22 -0.36
N PRO A 77 3.93 -11.93 -0.67
CA PRO A 77 4.43 -11.00 0.34
C PRO A 77 3.51 -10.84 1.56
N LEU A 78 2.21 -11.13 1.46
CA LEU A 78 1.30 -11.13 2.62
C LEU A 78 1.71 -12.15 3.68
N ARG A 79 2.46 -13.21 3.30
CA ARG A 79 3.01 -14.20 4.23
C ARG A 79 3.86 -13.56 5.34
N LEU A 80 4.38 -12.34 5.11
CA LEU A 80 5.06 -11.53 6.14
C LEU A 80 4.21 -11.31 7.39
N ALA A 81 2.90 -11.24 7.28
CA ALA A 81 2.02 -10.88 8.39
C ALA A 81 0.98 -11.96 8.72
N ILE A 82 0.56 -12.75 7.72
CA ILE A 82 -0.46 -13.79 7.86
C ILE A 82 0.11 -15.20 7.65
N SER A 83 -0.41 -16.17 8.42
CA SER A 83 -0.17 -17.60 8.21
C SER A 83 -1.50 -18.36 8.19
N PRO A 84 -1.66 -19.35 7.29
CA PRO A 84 -2.80 -20.29 7.32
C PRO A 84 -2.88 -21.10 8.62
N GLN A 85 -1.74 -21.38 9.26
CA GLN A 85 -1.65 -22.17 10.50
C GLN A 85 -1.98 -21.37 11.76
N ALA A 86 -1.86 -20.05 11.72
CA ALA A 86 -2.02 -19.23 12.91
C ALA A 86 -3.50 -19.17 13.35
N PRO A 87 -3.81 -19.15 14.65
CA PRO A 87 -5.18 -19.02 15.12
C PRO A 87 -5.84 -17.73 14.60
N PRO A 88 -7.19 -17.69 14.52
CA PRO A 88 -7.90 -16.49 14.10
C PRO A 88 -7.54 -15.31 15.02
N GLY A 89 -7.27 -14.15 14.41
CA GLY A 89 -6.87 -12.94 15.12
C GLY A 89 -5.42 -12.89 15.58
N TRP A 90 -4.55 -13.84 15.21
CA TRP A 90 -3.10 -13.69 15.39
C TRP A 90 -2.43 -13.17 14.14
N ILE A 91 -1.49 -12.26 14.33
CA ILE A 91 -0.66 -11.67 13.28
C ILE A 91 0.80 -11.77 13.70
N TRP A 92 1.68 -11.95 12.75
CA TRP A 92 3.11 -11.89 13.02
C TRP A 92 3.63 -10.48 12.77
N LEU A 93 4.43 -9.99 13.70
CA LEU A 93 5.10 -8.71 13.60
C LEU A 93 6.61 -8.93 13.51
N PRO A 94 7.30 -8.27 12.57
CA PRO A 94 8.75 -8.31 12.54
C PRO A 94 9.29 -7.79 13.88
N LEU A 95 10.31 -8.46 14.40
CA LEU A 95 11.00 -8.20 15.68
C LEU A 95 10.23 -8.59 16.96
N THR A 96 8.90 -8.67 16.94
CA THR A 96 8.09 -8.92 18.17
C THR A 96 7.31 -10.23 18.17
N GLY A 97 7.28 -10.93 17.03
CA GLY A 97 6.71 -12.26 16.90
C GLY A 97 5.18 -12.28 16.76
N TRP A 98 4.58 -13.41 17.12
CA TRP A 98 3.14 -13.61 17.05
C TRP A 98 2.42 -12.81 18.14
N ARG A 99 1.47 -11.96 17.75
CA ARG A 99 0.63 -11.18 18.68
C ARG A 99 -0.83 -11.30 18.29
N ARG A 100 -1.70 -11.23 19.31
CA ARG A 100 -3.15 -11.17 19.11
C ARG A 100 -3.56 -9.76 18.69
N HIS A 101 -4.41 -9.69 17.67
CA HIS A 101 -4.98 -8.48 17.12
C HIS A 101 -5.85 -7.76 18.17
N GLY A 102 -5.55 -6.49 18.43
CA GLY A 102 -6.26 -5.66 19.41
C GLY A 102 -6.12 -4.16 19.12
N PRO A 103 -7.06 -3.31 19.57
CA PRO A 103 -7.07 -1.88 19.26
C PRO A 103 -5.83 -1.13 19.77
N GLY A 104 -5.25 -1.59 20.89
CA GLY A 104 -4.00 -1.03 21.40
C GLY A 104 -2.75 -1.45 20.61
N LEU A 105 -2.79 -2.50 19.79
CA LEU A 105 -1.67 -2.89 18.93
C LEU A 105 -1.59 -1.98 17.71
N PHE A 106 -2.73 -1.67 17.09
CA PHE A 106 -2.82 -0.75 15.96
C PHE A 106 -2.22 0.62 16.28
N ARG A 107 -2.67 1.27 17.36
CA ARG A 107 -2.18 2.61 17.74
C ARG A 107 -0.68 2.65 18.06
N ARG A 108 -0.14 1.59 18.65
CA ARG A 108 1.30 1.46 18.93
C ARG A 108 2.12 1.30 17.66
N MET A 109 1.61 0.53 16.71
CA MET A 109 2.28 0.36 15.44
C MET A 109 2.15 1.61 14.58
N GLU A 110 1.00 2.26 14.53
CA GLU A 110 0.79 3.52 13.82
C GLU A 110 1.83 4.57 14.25
N LEU A 111 2.05 4.75 15.56
CA LEU A 111 3.09 5.67 16.07
C LEU A 111 4.51 5.22 15.72
N ARG A 112 4.80 3.91 15.81
CA ARG A 112 6.14 3.37 15.53
C ARG A 112 6.48 3.41 14.04
N PHE A 113 5.50 3.27 13.16
CA PHE A 113 5.67 3.29 11.71
C PHE A 113 5.52 4.69 11.11
N ALA A 114 4.87 5.64 11.80
CA ALA A 114 4.80 7.04 11.36
C ALA A 114 6.18 7.69 11.13
N LEU A 115 7.14 7.43 12.02
CA LEU A 115 8.50 7.97 11.94
C LEU A 115 9.33 7.37 10.78
N PRO A 116 9.49 6.03 10.69
CA PRO A 116 10.13 5.39 9.56
C PRO A 116 9.51 5.80 8.22
N MET A 117 8.18 5.87 8.14
CA MET A 117 7.51 6.23 6.90
C MET A 117 7.78 7.67 6.49
N LEU A 118 7.90 8.59 7.46
CA LEU A 118 8.26 9.98 7.16
C LEU A 118 9.69 10.10 6.67
N VAL A 119 10.65 9.40 7.29
CA VAL A 119 12.05 9.39 6.84
C VAL A 119 12.15 8.86 5.40
N VAL A 120 11.49 7.74 5.12
CA VAL A 120 11.46 7.13 3.78
C VAL A 120 10.75 8.04 2.78
N ALA A 121 9.62 8.66 3.17
CA ALA A 121 8.93 9.63 2.33
C ALA A 121 9.82 10.84 2.05
N THR A 122 10.54 11.39 3.03
CA THR A 122 11.45 12.51 2.83
C THR A 122 12.60 12.16 1.89
N LEU A 123 13.10 10.92 1.96
CA LEU A 123 14.15 10.41 1.07
C LEU A 123 13.72 10.34 -0.40
N ILE A 124 12.41 10.37 -0.71
CA ILE A 124 11.96 10.43 -2.11
C ILE A 124 12.31 11.77 -2.77
N ILE A 125 12.33 12.87 -2.01
CA ILE A 125 12.60 14.21 -2.56
C ILE A 125 14.00 14.28 -3.17
N PRO A 126 15.09 13.94 -2.44
CA PRO A 126 16.42 13.97 -3.02
C PRO A 126 16.57 12.95 -4.16
N VAL A 127 15.88 11.80 -4.09
CA VAL A 127 15.89 10.80 -5.16
C VAL A 127 15.28 11.35 -6.45
N ILE A 128 14.12 11.99 -6.38
CA ILE A 128 13.48 12.63 -7.52
C ILE A 128 14.35 13.79 -8.04
N GLY A 129 14.94 14.58 -7.12
CA GLY A 129 15.86 15.66 -7.48
C GLY A 129 17.07 15.15 -8.26
N LEU A 130 17.71 14.07 -7.80
CA LEU A 130 18.83 13.43 -8.49
C LEU A 130 18.42 12.91 -9.87
N GLU A 131 17.25 12.28 -9.99
CA GLU A 131 16.77 11.76 -11.28
C GLU A 131 16.50 12.89 -12.29
N LEU A 132 16.03 14.04 -11.83
CA LEU A 132 15.71 15.18 -12.70
C LEU A 132 16.94 16.00 -13.09
N LEU A 133 17.85 16.23 -12.15
CA LEU A 133 19.04 17.06 -12.38
C LEU A 133 20.14 16.30 -13.16
N PHE A 134 20.24 14.99 -12.95
CA PHE A 134 21.31 14.16 -13.53
C PHE A 134 20.79 13.13 -14.54
N ALA A 135 19.68 13.44 -15.24
CA ALA A 135 19.06 12.52 -16.18
C ALA A 135 20.01 12.08 -17.31
N GLU A 136 20.85 13.00 -17.79
CA GLU A 136 21.84 12.73 -18.84
C GLU A 136 22.99 11.85 -18.32
N GLU A 137 23.54 12.14 -17.13
CA GLU A 137 24.58 11.32 -16.53
C GLU A 137 24.08 9.92 -16.18
N LEU A 138 22.82 9.79 -15.75
CA LEU A 138 22.20 8.49 -15.49
C LEU A 138 22.07 7.65 -16.76
N ALA A 139 21.78 8.29 -17.90
CA ALA A 139 21.72 7.62 -19.19
C ALA A 139 23.10 7.15 -19.67
N ARG A 140 24.17 7.91 -19.35
CA ARG A 140 25.55 7.58 -19.73
C ARG A 140 26.21 6.58 -18.78
N ASN A 141 25.87 6.59 -17.50
CA ASN A 141 26.52 5.76 -16.48
C ASN A 141 25.55 4.71 -15.87
N PRO A 142 25.59 3.46 -16.33
CA PRO A 142 24.66 2.42 -15.88
C PRO A 142 24.81 2.08 -14.38
N ARG A 143 25.99 2.33 -13.77
CA ARG A 143 26.20 2.10 -12.34
C ARG A 143 25.43 3.09 -11.47
N MET A 144 25.38 4.35 -11.87
CA MET A 144 24.60 5.38 -11.17
C MET A 144 23.09 5.12 -11.31
N ALA A 145 22.65 4.73 -12.51
CA ALA A 145 21.27 4.30 -12.73
C ALA A 145 20.89 3.08 -11.86
N ALA A 146 21.78 2.09 -11.75
CA ALA A 146 21.57 0.93 -10.89
C ALA A 146 21.51 1.30 -9.39
N GLY A 147 22.35 2.24 -8.93
CA GLY A 147 22.31 2.75 -7.56
C GLY A 147 20.99 3.46 -7.23
N LEU A 148 20.51 4.32 -8.14
CA LEU A 148 19.24 5.02 -7.97
C LEU A 148 18.05 4.06 -8.03
N HIS A 149 18.11 3.05 -8.91
CA HIS A 149 17.13 1.96 -8.96
C HIS A 149 17.10 1.17 -7.65
N GLY A 150 18.25 0.81 -7.10
CA GLY A 150 18.34 0.13 -5.81
C GLY A 150 17.74 0.96 -4.67
N LEU A 151 18.00 2.27 -4.65
CA LEU A 151 17.47 3.18 -3.65
C LEU A 151 15.94 3.35 -3.76
N THR A 152 15.41 3.51 -4.98
CA THR A 152 13.96 3.57 -5.22
C THR A 152 13.27 2.23 -4.90
N SER A 153 13.91 1.11 -5.22
CA SER A 153 13.46 -0.24 -4.84
C SER A 153 13.39 -0.40 -3.33
N LEU A 154 14.37 0.13 -2.59
CA LEU A 154 14.39 0.10 -1.12
C LEU A 154 13.28 0.96 -0.51
N ILE A 155 13.02 2.14 -1.07
CA ILE A 155 11.91 3.01 -0.67
C ILE A 155 10.57 2.29 -0.89
N TRP A 156 10.37 1.69 -2.07
CA TRP A 156 9.18 0.90 -2.36
C TRP A 156 9.03 -0.29 -1.42
N PHE A 157 10.13 -1.01 -1.14
CA PHE A 157 10.14 -2.12 -0.21
C PHE A 157 9.69 -1.70 1.20
N ALA A 158 10.18 -0.55 1.68
CA ALA A 158 9.79 0.00 2.98
C ALA A 158 8.29 0.35 3.03
N PHE A 159 7.78 1.07 2.03
CA PHE A 159 6.35 1.39 1.93
C PHE A 159 5.47 0.14 1.83
N THR A 160 5.89 -0.84 1.02
CA THR A 160 5.13 -2.08 0.82
C THR A 160 5.08 -2.90 2.10
N THR A 161 6.22 -3.06 2.77
CA THR A 161 6.30 -3.79 4.04
C THR A 161 5.44 -3.14 5.10
N GLU A 162 5.55 -1.83 5.27
CA GLU A 162 4.72 -1.09 6.23
C GLU A 162 3.23 -1.22 5.93
N PHE A 163 2.82 -1.03 4.68
CA PHE A 163 1.42 -1.13 4.29
C PHE A 163 0.88 -2.54 4.53
N ILE A 164 1.63 -3.59 4.19
CA ILE A 164 1.26 -4.98 4.45
C ILE A 164 1.06 -5.22 5.95
N LEU A 165 1.95 -4.69 6.80
CA LEU A 165 1.82 -4.83 8.24
C LEU A 165 0.60 -4.07 8.77
N MET A 166 0.42 -2.81 8.37
CA MET A 166 -0.69 -1.98 8.85
C MET A 166 -2.05 -2.50 8.40
N ILE A 167 -2.22 -2.88 7.13
CA ILE A 167 -3.48 -3.40 6.62
C ILE A 167 -3.84 -4.75 7.26
N THR A 168 -2.84 -5.51 7.70
CA THR A 168 -3.05 -6.78 8.41
C THR A 168 -3.49 -6.56 9.86
N VAL A 169 -3.01 -5.49 10.50
CA VAL A 169 -3.38 -5.11 11.88
C VAL A 169 -4.72 -4.37 11.92
N ALA A 170 -5.11 -3.71 10.82
CA ALA A 170 -6.32 -2.91 10.75
C ALA A 170 -7.60 -3.77 10.88
N ARG A 171 -8.49 -3.37 11.80
CA ARG A 171 -9.80 -4.02 12.01
C ARG A 171 -10.67 -4.02 10.75
N LYS A 172 -10.66 -2.91 10.02
CA LYS A 172 -11.43 -2.70 8.79
C LYS A 172 -10.47 -2.45 7.63
N LYS A 173 -9.96 -3.53 7.03
CA LYS A 173 -8.94 -3.50 5.97
C LYS A 173 -9.31 -2.57 4.81
N LEU A 174 -10.58 -2.59 4.39
CA LEU A 174 -11.07 -1.76 3.29
C LEU A 174 -11.14 -0.27 3.65
N GLN A 175 -11.54 0.04 4.89
CA GLN A 175 -11.52 1.42 5.39
C GLN A 175 -10.09 1.95 5.46
N TYR A 176 -9.16 1.12 5.97
CA TYR A 176 -7.74 1.47 6.04
C TYR A 176 -7.14 1.70 4.65
N ALA A 177 -7.44 0.83 3.68
CA ALA A 177 -6.99 0.99 2.30
C ALA A 177 -7.54 2.27 1.64
N ARG A 178 -8.76 2.69 1.99
CA ARG A 178 -9.35 3.94 1.50
C ARG A 178 -8.73 5.17 2.15
N GLU A 179 -8.41 5.08 3.44
CA GLU A 179 -7.74 6.16 4.19
C GLU A 179 -6.31 6.37 3.70
N HIS A 180 -5.58 5.29 3.41
CA HIS A 180 -4.22 5.33 2.87
C HIS A 180 -4.18 4.94 1.39
N TRP A 181 -5.09 5.47 0.59
CA TRP A 181 -5.20 5.15 -0.84
C TRP A 181 -3.93 5.52 -1.61
N ILE A 182 -3.20 6.56 -1.17
CA ILE A 182 -1.94 6.97 -1.80
C ILE A 182 -0.85 5.90 -1.62
N ASN A 183 -0.74 5.30 -0.42
CA ASN A 183 0.18 4.19 -0.17
C ASN A 183 -0.13 2.99 -1.06
N LEU A 184 -1.42 2.67 -1.17
CA LEU A 184 -1.88 1.60 -2.03
C LEU A 184 -1.52 1.88 -3.50
N LEU A 185 -1.72 3.12 -3.95
CA LEU A 185 -1.39 3.56 -5.31
C LEU A 185 0.12 3.49 -5.59
N ILE A 186 0.95 3.93 -4.64
CA ILE A 186 2.42 3.82 -4.70
C ILE A 186 2.84 2.36 -4.87
N ILE A 187 2.24 1.44 -4.14
CA ILE A 187 2.59 0.02 -4.21
C ILE A 187 2.11 -0.62 -5.52
N LEU A 188 0.90 -0.27 -5.97
CA LEU A 188 0.26 -0.85 -7.15
C LEU A 188 0.81 -0.33 -8.47
N LEU A 189 1.23 0.93 -8.57
CA LEU A 189 1.67 1.55 -9.83
C LEU A 189 2.83 0.79 -10.51
N PRO A 190 3.94 0.46 -9.80
CA PRO A 190 5.02 -0.35 -10.36
C PRO A 190 4.54 -1.75 -10.75
N LEU A 191 3.63 -2.34 -9.96
CA LEU A 191 3.07 -3.66 -10.23
C LEU A 191 2.25 -3.67 -11.53
N VAL A 192 1.44 -2.64 -11.77
CA VAL A 192 0.67 -2.48 -13.01
C VAL A 192 1.59 -2.31 -14.22
N ALA A 193 2.64 -1.49 -14.08
CA ALA A 193 3.65 -1.32 -15.12
C ALA A 193 4.36 -2.64 -15.46
N PHE A 194 4.71 -3.42 -14.44
CA PHE A 194 5.32 -4.73 -14.59
C PHE A 194 4.40 -5.78 -15.22
N LEU A 195 3.14 -5.88 -14.76
CA LEU A 195 2.17 -6.83 -15.32
C LEU A 195 1.98 -6.59 -16.82
N ARG A 196 1.96 -5.32 -17.22
CA ARG A 196 1.87 -4.92 -18.62
C ARG A 196 3.09 -5.34 -19.44
N MET A 197 4.29 -5.28 -18.88
CA MET A 197 5.51 -5.80 -19.52
C MET A 197 5.36 -7.29 -19.82
N LEU A 198 4.81 -8.08 -18.90
CA LEU A 198 4.54 -9.51 -19.10
C LEU A 198 3.48 -9.77 -20.18
N PHE A 199 2.40 -8.98 -20.21
CA PHE A 199 1.37 -9.08 -21.27
C PHE A 199 1.92 -8.68 -22.64
N LEU A 200 2.83 -7.70 -22.71
CA LEU A 200 3.45 -7.28 -23.95
C LEU A 200 4.31 -8.37 -24.58
N ILE A 201 5.04 -9.16 -23.79
CA ILE A 201 5.83 -10.28 -24.31
C ILE A 201 4.92 -11.34 -24.98
N LYS A 202 3.75 -11.60 -24.38
CA LYS A 202 2.74 -12.49 -24.98
C LYS A 202 2.11 -11.88 -26.23
N ALA A 203 1.81 -10.59 -26.22
CA ALA A 203 1.22 -9.87 -27.36
C ALA A 203 2.20 -9.74 -28.54
N LEU A 204 3.51 -9.55 -28.28
CA LEU A 204 4.55 -9.51 -29.32
C LEU A 204 4.73 -10.86 -30.03
N ARG A 205 4.53 -11.99 -29.34
CA ARG A 205 4.51 -13.31 -30.00
C ARG A 205 3.28 -13.51 -30.89
N ALA A 206 2.18 -12.80 -30.62
CA ALA A 206 0.91 -12.95 -31.32
C ALA A 206 0.67 -11.91 -32.44
N ALA A 207 1.35 -10.76 -32.43
CA ALA A 207 1.07 -9.66 -33.34
C ALA A 207 2.31 -9.19 -34.11
N LYS A 208 2.44 -9.64 -35.36
CA LYS A 208 3.14 -8.88 -36.41
C LYS A 208 2.32 -7.60 -36.69
N MET A 209 3.01 -6.45 -36.65
CA MET A 209 2.61 -5.12 -37.17
C MET A 209 1.55 -4.25 -36.44
N SER A 210 2.01 -3.02 -36.14
CA SER A 210 1.32 -1.72 -36.25
C SER A 210 0.75 -0.95 -35.03
N GLN A 211 0.79 -1.43 -33.78
CA GLN A 211 0.21 -0.66 -32.65
C GLN A 211 1.15 -0.33 -31.47
N ALA A 212 2.48 -0.31 -31.68
CA ALA A 212 3.45 -0.01 -30.60
C ALA A 212 3.46 1.45 -30.10
N VAL A 213 2.82 2.39 -30.81
CA VAL A 213 2.92 3.84 -30.53
C VAL A 213 2.03 4.30 -29.36
N GLN A 214 0.88 3.65 -29.10
CA GLN A 214 0.00 4.05 -28.01
C GLN A 214 0.45 3.51 -26.64
N THR A 215 1.23 2.43 -26.60
CA THR A 215 1.70 1.84 -25.34
C THR A 215 2.81 2.62 -24.66
N VAL A 216 3.60 3.40 -25.40
CA VAL A 216 4.72 4.21 -24.84
C VAL A 216 4.21 5.43 -24.07
N ARG A 217 3.14 6.09 -24.53
CA ARG A 217 2.57 7.27 -23.84
C ARG A 217 2.04 6.93 -22.45
N LEU A 218 1.33 5.81 -22.32
CA LEU A 218 0.78 5.39 -21.02
C LEU A 218 1.89 4.96 -20.04
N ARG A 219 3.05 4.48 -20.52
CA ARG A 219 4.22 4.18 -19.67
C ARG A 219 4.74 5.44 -18.99
N VAL A 220 4.96 6.51 -19.76
CA VAL A 220 5.43 7.81 -19.24
C VAL A 220 4.41 8.43 -18.29
N VAL A 221 3.10 8.24 -18.54
CA VAL A 221 2.05 8.72 -17.64
C VAL A 221 2.05 7.96 -16.31
N LEU A 222 2.19 6.63 -16.32
CA LEU A 222 2.22 5.82 -15.11
C LEU A 222 3.43 6.14 -14.22
N THR A 223 4.61 6.30 -14.81
CA THR A 223 5.82 6.67 -14.05
C THR A 223 5.72 8.07 -13.46
N ARG A 224 5.18 9.04 -14.21
CA ARG A 224 4.88 10.39 -13.69
C ARG A 224 3.83 10.35 -12.58
N ALA A 225 2.76 9.57 -12.74
CA ALA A 225 1.72 9.42 -11.73
C ALA A 225 2.26 8.80 -10.43
N HIS A 226 3.16 7.82 -10.53
CA HIS A 226 3.83 7.24 -9.37
C HIS A 226 4.65 8.27 -8.60
N ARG A 227 5.37 9.15 -9.30
CA ARG A 227 6.11 10.25 -8.67
C ARG A 227 5.20 11.25 -7.97
N ILE A 228 4.11 11.66 -8.63
CA ILE A 228 3.12 12.57 -8.04
C ILE A 228 2.48 11.93 -6.80
N ALA A 229 2.12 10.65 -6.87
CA ALA A 229 1.58 9.91 -5.73
C ALA A 229 2.56 9.86 -4.55
N MET A 230 3.85 9.58 -4.81
CA MET A 230 4.90 9.63 -3.78
C MET A 230 5.03 11.01 -3.12
N LEU A 231 5.00 12.09 -3.90
CA LEU A 231 5.06 13.46 -3.38
C LEU A 231 3.81 13.84 -2.58
N LEU A 232 2.62 13.43 -3.04
CA LEU A 232 1.38 13.64 -2.32
C LEU A 232 1.35 12.91 -0.97
N ASN A 233 1.89 11.69 -0.91
CA ASN A 233 2.01 10.95 0.35
C ASN A 233 2.91 11.68 1.36
N LEU A 234 4.00 12.30 0.90
CA LEU A 234 4.84 13.14 1.74
C LEU A 234 4.08 14.36 2.27
N LEU A 235 3.27 15.02 1.44
CA LEU A 235 2.43 16.14 1.87
C LEU A 235 1.40 15.71 2.91
N GLU A 236 0.69 14.61 2.67
CA GLU A 236 -0.28 14.03 3.61
C GLU A 236 0.38 13.75 4.97
N ARG A 237 1.62 13.23 4.97
CA ARG A 237 2.37 12.92 6.20
C ARG A 237 2.91 14.13 6.92
N LEU A 238 3.39 15.13 6.19
CA LEU A 238 3.79 16.42 6.77
C LEU A 238 2.59 17.12 7.43
N LEU A 239 1.39 16.97 6.85
CA LEU A 239 0.14 17.47 7.43
C LEU A 239 -0.23 16.75 8.73
N VAL A 240 -0.03 15.42 8.81
CA VAL A 240 -0.26 14.62 10.03
C VAL A 240 0.75 14.95 11.14
N LEU A 241 2.00 15.31 10.79
CA LEU A 241 3.06 15.62 11.76
C LEU A 241 3.01 17.05 12.33
N LYS A 242 2.04 17.89 11.96
CA LYS A 242 1.70 19.13 12.71
C LYS A 242 0.44 18.89 13.54
N PRO A 243 0.53 18.27 14.74
CA PRO A 243 -0.62 17.92 15.55
C PRO A 243 -1.39 19.17 15.95
N ARG A 244 -0.71 20.30 16.14
CA ARG A 244 -1.32 21.60 16.48
C ARG A 244 -2.21 22.15 15.36
N LEU A 245 -1.85 21.95 14.09
CA LEU A 245 -2.65 22.40 12.95
C LEU A 245 -3.85 21.47 12.74
N TYR A 246 -3.63 20.16 12.83
CA TYR A 246 -4.69 19.16 12.72
C TYR A 246 -5.71 19.26 13.86
N LEU A 247 -5.26 19.51 15.09
CA LEU A 247 -6.11 19.74 16.25
C LEU A 247 -6.91 21.05 16.13
N LYS A 248 -6.34 22.10 15.52
CA LYS A 248 -7.06 23.34 15.20
C LYS A 248 -8.16 23.11 14.16
N ILE A 249 -7.90 22.29 13.14
CA ILE A 249 -8.90 21.90 12.12
C ILE A 249 -10.01 21.04 12.73
N LEU A 250 -9.66 20.05 13.57
CA LEU A 250 -10.65 19.20 14.25
C LEU A 250 -11.54 19.99 15.21
N ARG A 251 -10.97 20.89 16.02
CA ARG A 251 -11.75 21.81 16.88
C ARG A 251 -12.69 22.70 16.07
N GLY A 252 -12.22 23.23 14.93
CA GLY A 252 -13.07 24.00 14.04
C GLY A 252 -14.24 23.20 13.44
N ARG A 253 -14.07 21.87 13.28
CA ARG A 253 -15.13 20.97 12.80
C ARG A 253 -16.12 20.62 13.91
N GLU A 254 -15.63 20.40 15.12
CA GLU A 254 -16.42 20.18 16.33
C GLU A 254 -17.35 21.37 16.63
N GLU A 255 -16.82 22.59 16.56
CA GLU A 255 -17.61 23.81 16.76
C GLU A 255 -18.73 23.99 15.72
N ARG A 256 -18.50 23.60 14.46
CA ARG A 256 -19.55 23.67 13.42
C ARG A 256 -20.65 22.65 13.68
N SER A 257 -20.28 21.41 13.99
CA SER A 257 -21.27 20.37 14.30
C SER A 257 -22.08 20.70 15.56
N LEU A 258 -21.47 21.30 16.59
CA LEU A 258 -22.19 21.79 17.77
C LEU A 258 -23.18 22.90 17.42
N ARG A 259 -22.81 23.83 16.53
CA ARG A 259 -23.72 24.88 16.05
C ARG A 259 -24.90 24.29 15.28
N GLU A 260 -24.65 23.37 14.36
CA GLU A 260 -25.72 22.69 13.61
C GLU A 260 -26.69 21.92 14.52
N LEU A 261 -26.16 21.22 15.53
CA LEU A 261 -26.97 20.56 16.57
C LEU A 261 -27.82 21.54 17.37
N SER A 262 -27.23 22.69 17.75
CA SER A 262 -27.95 23.72 18.50
C SER A 262 -29.07 24.35 17.67
N ASP A 263 -28.84 24.58 16.37
CA ASP A 263 -29.84 25.12 15.45
C ASP A 263 -30.96 24.11 15.20
N THR A 264 -30.62 22.83 15.02
CA THR A 264 -31.59 21.74 14.88
C THR A 264 -32.47 21.63 16.14
N ARG A 265 -31.87 21.67 17.34
CA ARG A 265 -32.63 21.65 18.61
C ARG A 265 -33.53 22.88 18.76
N ARG A 266 -33.10 24.04 18.29
CA ARG A 266 -33.93 25.24 18.30
C ARG A 266 -35.15 25.08 17.39
N ARG A 267 -34.95 24.60 16.15
CA ARG A 267 -36.05 24.33 15.20
C ARG A 267 -37.05 23.31 15.72
N ILE A 268 -36.57 22.26 16.40
CA ILE A 268 -37.44 21.26 17.06
C ILE A 268 -38.35 21.96 18.08
N ARG A 269 -37.78 22.75 18.99
CA ARG A 269 -38.56 23.48 20.01
C ARG A 269 -39.55 24.48 19.41
N GLU A 270 -39.15 25.19 18.35
CA GLU A 270 -40.04 26.11 17.65
C GLU A 270 -41.22 25.36 17.01
N MET A 271 -40.99 24.18 16.42
CA MET A 271 -42.07 23.35 15.89
C MET A 271 -42.93 22.72 16.97
N GLU A 272 -42.37 22.25 18.08
CA GLU A 272 -43.13 21.77 19.23
C GLU A 272 -44.06 22.86 19.78
N MET A 273 -43.57 24.09 19.91
CA MET A 273 -44.41 25.23 20.32
C MET A 273 -45.51 25.54 19.30
N ARG A 274 -45.22 25.46 18.00
CA ARG A 274 -46.24 25.65 16.94
C ARG A 274 -47.31 24.57 16.99
N ILE A 275 -46.91 23.30 17.16
CA ILE A 275 -47.84 22.18 17.30
C ILE A 275 -48.70 22.35 18.55
N ALA A 276 -48.10 22.73 19.68
CA ALA A 276 -48.83 22.98 20.92
C ALA A 276 -49.82 24.16 20.80
N ARG A 277 -49.47 25.22 20.07
CA ARG A 277 -50.40 26.33 19.77
C ARG A 277 -51.55 25.89 18.88
N GLN A 278 -51.26 25.19 17.78
CA GLN A 278 -52.29 24.65 16.88
C GLN A 278 -53.23 23.66 17.58
N ALA A 279 -52.72 22.85 18.51
CA ALA A 279 -53.52 21.93 19.31
C ALA A 279 -54.46 22.66 20.28
N ARG A 280 -54.04 23.81 20.84
CA ARG A 280 -54.91 24.66 21.67
C ARG A 280 -55.98 25.35 20.83
N GLU A 281 -55.61 25.91 19.67
CA GLU A 281 -56.54 26.60 18.76
C GLU A 281 -57.57 25.66 18.10
N ARG A 282 -57.33 24.34 18.05
CA ARG A 282 -58.28 23.33 17.55
C ARG A 282 -59.12 22.66 18.64
N GLY A 283 -58.81 22.91 19.92
CA GLY A 283 -59.47 22.29 21.07
C GLY A 283 -60.51 23.19 21.75
N ASP A 284 -60.62 24.45 21.33
CA ASP A 284 -61.73 25.39 21.58
C ASP A 284 -62.72 25.36 20.40
#